data_AF-A0A7S1WBR6-F1
#
_entry.id   AF-A0A7S1WBR6-F1
#
_cell.length_a   1.000
_cell.length_b   1.000
_cell.length_c   1.000
_cell.angle_alpha   90.00
_cell.angle_beta   90.00
_cell.angle_gamma   90.00
#
_symmetry.space_group_name_H-M   'P 1'
#
loop_
_entity.id
_entity.type
_entity.pdbx_description
1 polymer ?
#
loop_
_entity_poly.entity_id
_entity_poly.type
_entity_poly.pdbx_seq_one_letter_code
_entity_poly.pdbx_strand_id
1 'polypeptide(L)'
;FDRQAGALCLEHFRAKEECFSSFKVEKQWRQCVAQDPAFLAEYDRLAREAACPHLRAKIGGAAPITFHYQFPPTLRLQPGPSQQFRRAHRDAEYGHQVGEINFWMPLTDYSRTGTTLWVESSPGADDFRPMEVEYGSIVVFHGTLCRHSVPPNASACTRVSVDFRVGVGPHFDAAWSLDGIGHAHGRRQCTL
;
A
#
# COMPACT_ATOMS: atom_id res chain seq x y z
N PHE A 1 -24.71 4.06 14.73
CA PHE A 1 -23.34 4.49 15.06
C PHE A 1 -23.43 5.61 16.07
N ASP A 2 -23.45 5.23 17.34
CA ASP A 2 -23.49 6.19 18.44
C ASP A 2 -22.09 6.79 18.63
N ARG A 3 -21.99 8.12 18.46
CA ARG A 3 -20.73 8.89 18.47
C ARG A 3 -20.60 9.63 19.80
N GLN A 4 -20.47 8.92 20.92
CA GLN A 4 -20.08 9.53 22.20
C GLN A 4 -19.17 8.60 23.02
N ALA A 5 -17.97 8.39 22.50
CA ALA A 5 -16.76 8.21 23.29
C ALA A 5 -15.66 8.97 22.52
N GLY A 6 -14.70 9.59 23.22
CA GLY A 6 -13.58 10.32 22.60
C GLY A 6 -12.76 9.40 21.70
N ALA A 7 -13.24 9.18 20.48
CA ALA A 7 -12.67 8.25 19.53
C ALA A 7 -11.27 8.75 19.18
N LEU A 8 -10.28 7.90 19.43
CA LEU A 8 -8.91 8.12 18.98
C LEU A 8 -8.95 8.26 17.45
N CYS A 9 -8.92 9.50 16.97
CA CYS A 9 -8.77 9.83 15.56
C CYS A 9 -7.32 9.52 15.19
N LEU A 10 -7.07 8.71 14.15
CA LEU A 10 -5.71 8.37 13.73
C LEU A 10 -4.87 9.62 13.42
N GLU A 11 -5.51 10.68 12.95
CA GLU A 11 -4.88 11.96 12.66
C GLU A 11 -4.50 12.75 13.92
N HIS A 12 -5.06 12.41 15.08
CA HIS A 12 -4.63 12.94 16.38
C HIS A 12 -3.48 12.12 16.99
N PHE A 13 -3.20 10.93 16.46
CA PHE A 13 -2.04 10.16 16.89
C PHE A 13 -0.76 10.92 16.57
N ARG A 14 0.06 11.14 17.60
CA ARG A 14 1.38 11.76 17.52
C ARG A 14 2.37 10.72 18.01
N ALA A 15 3.14 10.15 17.10
CA ALA A 15 4.26 9.31 17.49
C ALA A 15 5.57 10.09 17.37
N LYS A 16 6.53 9.78 18.24
CA LYS A 16 7.86 10.39 18.22
C LYS A 16 8.58 10.00 16.93
N GLU A 17 9.34 10.91 16.35
CA GLU A 17 10.06 10.68 15.08
C GLU A 17 11.01 9.46 15.16
N GLU A 18 11.59 9.23 16.33
CA GLU A 18 12.42 8.06 16.68
C GLU A 18 11.73 6.71 16.44
N CYS A 19 10.39 6.66 16.57
CA CYS A 19 9.62 5.47 16.26
C CYS A 19 9.67 5.14 14.77
N PHE A 20 9.76 6.15 13.90
CA PHE A 20 9.62 5.97 12.45
C PHE A 20 10.93 5.91 11.69
N SER A 21 12.03 6.42 12.26
CA SER A 21 13.38 6.28 11.71
C SER A 21 14.04 4.93 12.04
N SER A 22 13.44 4.14 12.94
CA SER A 22 14.01 2.87 13.40
C SER A 22 13.42 1.66 12.68
N PHE A 23 14.25 0.97 11.90
CA PHE A 23 13.87 -0.29 11.24
C PHE A 23 13.39 -1.35 12.25
N LYS A 24 13.93 -1.33 13.48
CA LYS A 24 13.49 -2.23 14.56
C LYS A 24 12.04 -1.98 14.93
N VAL A 25 11.65 -0.72 15.09
CA VAL A 25 10.27 -0.35 15.43
C VAL A 25 9.35 -0.59 14.22
N GLU A 26 9.84 -0.34 12.99
CA GLU A 26 9.11 -0.69 11.77
C GLU A 26 8.75 -2.16 11.68
N LYS A 27 9.69 -3.03 12.03
CA LYS A 27 9.45 -4.46 12.10
C LYS A 27 8.40 -4.82 13.16
N GLN A 28 8.34 -4.11 14.29
CA GLN A 28 7.39 -4.39 15.37
C GLN A 28 5.94 -4.12 14.96
N TRP A 29 5.62 -2.95 14.36
CA TRP A 29 4.24 -2.73 13.94
C TRP A 29 3.83 -3.61 12.76
N ARG A 30 4.77 -3.95 11.85
CA ARG A 30 4.52 -4.95 10.80
C ARG A 30 4.18 -6.31 11.41
N GLN A 31 4.83 -6.69 12.51
CA GLN A 31 4.47 -7.89 13.28
C GLN A 31 3.10 -7.77 13.93
N CYS A 32 2.74 -6.60 14.50
CA CYS A 32 1.40 -6.39 15.04
C CYS A 32 0.31 -6.62 13.97
N VAL A 33 0.49 -6.08 12.76
CA VAL A 33 -0.42 -6.32 11.62
C VAL A 33 -0.47 -7.81 11.24
N ALA A 34 0.68 -8.48 11.20
CA ALA A 34 0.75 -9.90 10.87
C ALA A 34 0.15 -10.82 11.94
N GLN A 35 -0.03 -10.33 13.18
CA GLN A 35 -0.55 -11.07 14.32
C GLN A 35 -1.98 -10.67 14.69
N ASP A 36 -2.60 -9.75 13.96
CA ASP A 36 -3.98 -9.32 14.17
C ASP A 36 -4.95 -10.11 13.27
N PRO A 37 -5.58 -11.18 13.78
CA PRO A 37 -6.47 -12.01 12.96
C PRO A 37 -7.72 -11.27 12.49
N ALA A 38 -8.21 -10.27 13.25
CA ALA A 38 -9.40 -9.52 12.90
C ALA A 38 -9.12 -8.57 11.74
N PHE A 39 -8.02 -7.81 11.82
CA PHE A 39 -7.57 -6.97 10.71
C PHE A 39 -7.27 -7.79 9.46
N LEU A 40 -6.57 -8.92 9.62
CA LEU A 40 -6.21 -9.78 8.50
C LEU A 40 -7.43 -10.43 7.82
N ALA A 41 -8.49 -10.75 8.57
CA ALA A 41 -9.74 -11.25 8.00
C ALA A 41 -10.43 -10.20 7.13
N GLU A 42 -10.53 -8.95 7.61
CA GLU A 42 -11.12 -7.86 6.82
C GLU A 42 -10.26 -7.49 5.61
N TYR A 43 -8.94 -7.53 5.73
CA TYR A 43 -8.05 -7.37 4.59
C TYR A 43 -8.22 -8.49 3.55
N ASP A 44 -8.33 -9.75 3.97
CA ASP A 44 -8.55 -10.89 3.05
C ASP A 44 -9.85 -10.71 2.27
N ARG A 45 -10.91 -10.27 2.95
CA ARG A 45 -12.20 -9.91 2.33
C ARG A 45 -12.04 -8.75 1.35
N LEU A 46 -11.36 -7.67 1.72
CA LEU A 46 -11.07 -6.55 0.80
C LEU A 46 -10.38 -7.03 -0.49
N ALA A 47 -9.38 -7.90 -0.35
CA ALA A 47 -8.66 -8.43 -1.49
C ALA A 47 -9.54 -9.32 -2.39
N ARG A 48 -10.34 -10.21 -1.79
CA ARG A 48 -11.19 -11.18 -2.51
C ARG A 48 -12.47 -10.58 -3.09
N GLU A 49 -13.11 -9.68 -2.37
CA GLU A 49 -14.43 -9.15 -2.68
C GLU A 49 -14.35 -7.83 -3.48
N ALA A 50 -13.23 -7.10 -3.42
CA ALA A 50 -13.06 -5.83 -4.13
C ALA A 50 -11.84 -5.78 -5.06
N ALA A 51 -10.62 -6.04 -4.55
CA ALA A 51 -9.40 -5.81 -5.34
C ALA A 51 -9.25 -6.80 -6.53
N CYS A 52 -9.39 -8.10 -6.28
CA CYS A 52 -9.31 -9.12 -7.34
C CYS A 52 -10.46 -8.97 -8.35
N PRO A 53 -11.73 -8.79 -7.95
CA PRO A 53 -12.83 -8.51 -8.88
C PRO A 53 -12.61 -7.25 -9.71
N HIS A 54 -12.04 -6.18 -9.13
CA HIS A 54 -11.71 -4.96 -9.86
C HIS A 54 -10.72 -5.23 -11.01
N LEU A 55 -9.67 -6.03 -10.77
CA LEU A 55 -8.74 -6.43 -11.82
C LEU A 55 -9.39 -7.38 -12.83
N ARG A 56 -10.18 -8.36 -12.37
CA ARG A 56 -10.89 -9.31 -13.23
C ARG A 56 -11.78 -8.60 -14.24
N ALA A 57 -12.51 -7.56 -13.81
CA ALA A 57 -13.36 -6.75 -14.66
C ALA A 57 -12.58 -5.98 -15.74
N LYS A 58 -11.30 -5.67 -15.50
CA LYS A 58 -10.42 -4.97 -16.46
C LYS A 58 -9.75 -5.88 -17.49
N ILE A 59 -9.48 -7.15 -17.12
CA ILE A 59 -8.73 -8.09 -17.98
C ILE A 59 -9.64 -8.75 -19.03
N GLY A 60 -10.96 -8.83 -18.80
CA GLY A 60 -11.89 -9.45 -19.75
C GLY A 60 -11.67 -10.96 -19.94
N GLY A 61 -12.35 -11.57 -20.92
CA GLY A 61 -12.24 -13.01 -21.22
C GLY A 61 -13.03 -13.92 -20.27
N ALA A 62 -13.28 -15.16 -20.70
CA ALA A 62 -14.09 -16.13 -19.95
C ALA A 62 -13.27 -17.11 -19.08
N ALA A 63 -11.97 -17.24 -19.36
CA ALA A 63 -11.11 -18.16 -18.62
C ALA A 63 -10.93 -17.69 -17.16
N PRO A 64 -10.91 -18.61 -16.18
CA PRO A 64 -10.58 -18.26 -14.80
C PRO A 64 -9.16 -17.70 -14.68
N ILE A 65 -8.98 -16.70 -13.82
CA ILE A 65 -7.69 -16.07 -13.53
C ILE A 65 -7.42 -16.23 -12.04
N THR A 66 -6.25 -16.78 -11.71
CA THR A 66 -5.73 -16.77 -10.34
C THR A 66 -4.96 -15.48 -10.08
N PHE A 67 -5.36 -14.78 -9.03
CA PHE A 67 -4.71 -13.59 -8.51
C PHE A 67 -3.92 -13.94 -7.25
N HIS A 68 -2.69 -13.41 -7.14
CA HIS A 68 -1.80 -13.60 -6.00
C HIS A 68 -1.63 -12.27 -5.26
N TYR A 69 -2.34 -12.08 -4.15
CA TYR A 69 -2.24 -10.83 -3.38
C TYR A 69 -1.29 -10.97 -2.21
N GLN A 70 -0.53 -9.90 -1.97
CA GLN A 70 0.36 -9.74 -0.83
C GLN A 70 -0.40 -10.01 0.48
N PHE A 71 0.14 -10.83 1.37
CA PHE A 71 -0.46 -11.11 2.68
C PHE A 71 0.66 -11.34 3.72
N PRO A 72 0.77 -10.53 4.78
CA PRO A 72 -0.09 -9.40 5.16
C PRO A 72 0.08 -8.17 4.24
N PRO A 73 -0.86 -7.20 4.27
CA PRO A 73 -0.63 -5.91 3.61
C PRO A 73 0.43 -5.11 4.37
N THR A 74 0.97 -4.07 3.74
CA THR A 74 1.93 -3.18 4.40
C THR A 74 1.20 -1.98 4.99
N LEU A 75 1.27 -1.82 6.31
CA LEU A 75 0.90 -0.59 6.99
C LEU A 75 2.07 0.40 6.91
N ARG A 76 1.80 1.60 6.41
CA ARG A 76 2.75 2.72 6.32
C ARG A 76 2.33 3.81 7.30
N LEU A 77 3.30 4.30 8.05
CA LEU A 77 3.13 5.45 8.92
C LEU A 77 4.19 6.49 8.58
N GLN A 78 3.78 7.76 8.53
CA GLN A 78 4.67 8.89 8.33
C GLN A 78 4.32 9.99 9.36
N PRO A 79 5.18 10.25 10.36
CA PRO A 79 4.92 11.27 11.37
C PRO A 79 4.87 12.67 10.78
N GLY A 80 4.24 13.59 11.50
CA GLY A 80 4.26 15.01 11.21
C GLY A 80 4.54 15.85 12.47
N PRO A 81 5.39 16.90 12.41
CA PRO A 81 6.22 17.27 11.26
C PRO A 81 7.43 16.34 11.13
N SER A 82 7.80 15.97 9.91
CA SER A 82 9.01 15.18 9.64
C SER A 82 9.59 15.48 8.26
N GLN A 83 10.92 15.47 8.19
CA GLN A 83 11.67 15.59 6.93
C GLN A 83 11.83 14.23 6.22
N GLN A 84 11.34 13.15 6.81
CA GLN A 84 11.39 11.82 6.20
C GLN A 84 10.54 11.77 4.93
N PHE A 85 11.15 11.31 3.85
CA PHE A 85 10.53 11.15 2.55
C PHE A 85 10.90 9.79 1.95
N ARG A 86 10.15 9.36 0.95
CA ARG A 86 10.52 8.22 0.10
C ARG A 86 10.90 8.76 -1.27
N ARG A 87 12.14 8.48 -1.68
CA ARG A 87 12.64 8.84 -3.02
C ARG A 87 11.78 8.19 -4.09
N ALA A 88 11.69 8.84 -5.25
CA ALA A 88 11.06 8.26 -6.41
C ALA A 88 11.75 6.95 -6.79
N HIS A 89 10.98 5.89 -6.94
CA HIS A 89 11.47 4.56 -7.30
C HIS A 89 10.39 3.78 -8.04
N ARG A 90 10.81 2.72 -8.71
CA ARG A 90 9.93 1.67 -9.22
C ARG A 90 10.04 0.45 -8.33
N ASP A 91 8.94 -0.26 -8.13
CA ASP A 91 8.98 -1.50 -7.36
C ASP A 91 9.83 -2.59 -8.05
N ALA A 92 10.01 -2.52 -9.37
CA ALA A 92 10.92 -3.41 -10.12
C ALA A 92 12.37 -3.38 -9.59
N GLU A 93 12.81 -2.23 -9.06
CA GLU A 93 14.15 -2.06 -8.47
C GLU A 93 14.31 -2.86 -7.16
N TYR A 94 13.19 -3.33 -6.61
CA TYR A 94 13.11 -4.14 -5.39
C TYR A 94 12.57 -5.54 -5.66
N GLY A 95 12.63 -6.02 -6.91
CA GLY A 95 12.30 -7.40 -7.27
C GLY A 95 10.83 -7.67 -7.57
N HIS A 96 10.00 -6.64 -7.71
CA HIS A 96 8.61 -6.79 -8.13
C HIS A 96 8.46 -6.98 -9.64
N GLN A 97 7.39 -7.68 -10.03
CA GLN A 97 7.15 -8.11 -11.41
C GLN A 97 6.12 -7.25 -12.14
N VAL A 98 6.22 -7.22 -13.47
CA VAL A 98 5.30 -6.43 -14.33
C VAL A 98 3.84 -6.87 -14.15
N GLY A 99 3.59 -8.15 -13.82
CA GLY A 99 2.25 -8.63 -13.48
C GLY A 99 1.70 -8.18 -12.14
N GLU A 100 2.42 -7.37 -11.36
CA GLU A 100 1.95 -6.84 -10.08
C GLU A 100 1.35 -5.44 -10.22
N ILE A 101 0.14 -5.27 -9.67
CA ILE A 101 -0.58 -4.00 -9.59
C ILE A 101 -0.67 -3.55 -8.13
N ASN A 102 -0.35 -2.28 -7.87
CA ASN A 102 -0.38 -1.70 -6.53
C ASN A 102 -1.78 -1.19 -6.21
N PHE A 103 -2.20 -1.44 -4.97
CA PHE A 103 -3.37 -0.86 -4.33
C PHE A 103 -2.88 -0.06 -3.14
N TRP A 104 -3.19 1.23 -3.11
CA TRP A 104 -2.83 2.14 -2.01
C TRP A 104 -4.09 2.80 -1.45
N MET A 105 -4.29 2.65 -0.14
CA MET A 105 -5.47 3.14 0.58
C MET A 105 -5.03 4.08 1.71
N PRO A 106 -5.34 5.38 1.67
CA PRO A 106 -5.14 6.26 2.79
C PRO A 106 -6.09 5.91 3.94
N LEU A 107 -5.58 5.92 5.17
CA LEU A 107 -6.33 5.75 6.41
C LEU A 107 -6.40 7.05 7.24
N THR A 108 -5.96 8.16 6.65
CA THR A 108 -5.98 9.49 7.26
C THR A 108 -6.33 10.51 6.20
N ASP A 109 -7.08 11.53 6.59
CA ASP A 109 -7.51 12.61 5.70
C ASP A 109 -6.31 13.45 5.18
N TYR A 110 -6.25 13.63 3.86
CA TYR A 110 -5.24 14.46 3.19
C TYR A 110 -5.33 15.93 3.64
N SER A 111 -6.54 16.46 3.85
CA SER A 111 -6.73 17.86 4.30
C SER A 111 -6.05 18.14 5.65
N ARG A 112 -5.83 17.09 6.45
CA ARG A 112 -5.20 17.16 7.77
C ARG A 112 -3.72 16.84 7.77
N THR A 113 -3.28 15.95 6.88
CA THR A 113 -1.90 15.46 6.82
C THR A 113 -1.04 16.21 5.81
N GLY A 114 -1.64 16.83 4.79
CA GLY A 114 -0.96 17.65 3.79
C GLY A 114 0.06 16.92 2.91
N THR A 115 0.10 15.58 2.97
CA THR A 115 1.02 14.76 2.16
C THR A 115 0.34 13.48 1.69
N THR A 116 0.64 13.06 0.46
CA THR A 116 0.04 11.89 -0.19
C THR A 116 1.09 11.15 -1.03
N LEU A 117 0.69 10.06 -1.68
CA LEU A 117 1.50 9.35 -2.66
C LEU A 117 1.56 10.18 -3.96
N TRP A 118 2.73 10.25 -4.59
CA TRP A 118 2.91 10.87 -5.91
C TRP A 118 3.34 9.81 -6.90
N VAL A 119 2.70 9.76 -8.08
CA VAL A 119 2.94 8.72 -9.09
C VAL A 119 3.00 9.34 -10.48
N GLU A 120 3.85 8.82 -11.36
CA GLU A 120 3.81 9.11 -12.80
C GLU A 120 2.50 8.61 -13.45
N SER A 121 2.03 9.29 -14.51
CA SER A 121 0.86 8.82 -15.26
C SER A 121 1.14 7.55 -16.07
N SER A 122 2.39 7.38 -16.49
CA SER A 122 2.88 6.23 -17.25
C SER A 122 4.38 6.04 -17.04
N PRO A 123 4.93 4.85 -17.30
CA PRO A 123 6.36 4.59 -17.06
C PRO A 123 7.26 5.60 -17.78
N GLY A 124 8.09 6.32 -17.01
CA GLY A 124 9.06 7.26 -17.56
C GLY A 124 8.49 8.61 -18.03
N ALA A 125 7.25 8.95 -17.64
CA ALA A 125 6.64 10.22 -18.02
C ALA A 125 7.20 11.44 -17.26
N ASP A 126 7.80 11.23 -16.07
CA ASP A 126 8.28 12.29 -15.18
C ASP A 126 7.19 13.33 -14.79
N ASP A 127 5.90 13.04 -14.98
CA ASP A 127 4.77 13.97 -14.78
C ASP A 127 4.06 13.79 -13.43
N PHE A 128 4.81 13.49 -12.37
CA PHE A 128 4.30 13.10 -11.05
C PHE A 128 3.11 13.93 -10.57
N ARG A 129 2.02 13.24 -10.21
CA ARG A 129 0.81 13.86 -9.67
C ARG A 129 0.49 13.34 -8.26
N PRO A 130 -0.02 14.20 -7.36
CA PRO A 130 -0.49 13.76 -6.06
C PRO A 130 -1.73 12.88 -6.24
N MET A 131 -1.80 11.81 -5.45
CA MET A 131 -2.96 10.95 -5.36
C MET A 131 -3.93 11.52 -4.32
N GLU A 132 -4.85 12.35 -4.80
CA GLU A 132 -5.89 12.98 -4.00
C GLU A 132 -7.15 12.12 -4.05
N VAL A 133 -7.31 11.24 -3.06
CA VAL A 133 -8.51 10.41 -2.92
C VAL A 133 -9.12 10.56 -1.54
N GLU A 134 -10.43 10.48 -1.49
CA GLU A 134 -11.21 10.56 -0.26
C GLU A 134 -10.98 9.36 0.65
N TYR A 135 -11.22 9.55 1.95
CA TYR A 135 -11.16 8.46 2.93
C TYR A 135 -12.04 7.27 2.47
N GLY A 136 -11.47 6.06 2.52
CA GLY A 136 -12.15 4.83 2.08
C GLY A 136 -12.01 4.53 0.58
N SER A 137 -11.38 5.40 -0.20
CA SER A 137 -11.02 5.12 -1.60
C SER A 137 -9.67 4.40 -1.71
N ILE A 138 -9.48 3.65 -2.79
CA ILE A 138 -8.21 2.94 -3.08
C ILE A 138 -7.70 3.39 -4.44
N VAL A 139 -6.45 3.84 -4.47
CA VAL A 139 -5.72 4.13 -5.70
C VAL A 139 -5.15 2.85 -6.26
N VAL A 140 -5.37 2.61 -7.54
CA VAL A 140 -4.82 1.47 -8.28
C VAL A 140 -3.86 2.00 -9.34
N PHE A 141 -2.60 1.56 -9.29
CA PHE A 141 -1.56 2.02 -10.21
C PHE A 141 -0.50 0.94 -10.45
N HIS A 142 0.27 1.08 -11.53
CA HIS A 142 1.31 0.13 -11.88
C HIS A 142 2.67 0.53 -11.28
N GLY A 143 2.83 0.36 -9.96
CA GLY A 143 4.03 0.79 -9.21
C GLY A 143 5.30 0.02 -9.55
N THR A 144 5.19 -1.16 -10.17
CA THR A 144 6.35 -1.87 -10.74
C THR A 144 7.03 -1.08 -11.86
N LEU A 145 6.27 -0.38 -12.71
CA LEU A 145 6.84 0.33 -13.86
C LEU A 145 6.80 1.85 -13.71
N CYS A 146 5.78 2.40 -13.05
CA CYS A 146 5.64 3.84 -12.82
C CYS A 146 6.37 4.23 -11.54
N ARG A 147 7.23 5.25 -11.63
CA ARG A 147 7.89 5.78 -10.44
C ARG A 147 6.86 6.39 -9.51
N HIS A 148 7.10 6.20 -8.23
CA HIS A 148 6.28 6.82 -7.19
C HIS A 148 7.12 7.24 -5.99
N SER A 149 6.65 8.24 -5.27
CA SER A 149 7.36 8.86 -4.15
C SER A 149 6.39 9.37 -3.09
N VAL A 150 6.92 9.71 -1.93
CA VAL A 150 6.17 10.35 -0.86
C VAL A 150 7.00 11.53 -0.37
N PRO A 151 6.50 12.77 -0.46
CA PRO A 151 7.20 13.95 0.05
C PRO A 151 7.19 13.99 1.59
N PRO A 152 8.04 14.83 2.21
CA PRO A 152 7.99 15.09 3.65
C PRO A 152 6.60 15.46 4.16
N ASN A 153 6.35 15.19 5.44
CA ASN A 153 5.09 15.54 6.09
C ASN A 153 5.30 16.79 6.94
N ALA A 154 4.91 17.95 6.43
CA ALA A 154 5.04 19.21 7.16
C ALA A 154 3.91 19.46 8.19
N SER A 155 2.83 18.67 8.14
CA SER A 155 1.71 18.82 9.08
C SER A 155 2.08 18.35 10.48
N ALA A 156 1.25 18.64 11.48
CA ALA A 156 1.39 18.04 12.81
C ALA A 156 0.80 16.61 12.87
N CYS A 157 0.12 16.12 11.82
CA CYS A 157 -0.65 14.89 11.87
C CYS A 157 0.16 13.71 11.31
N THR A 158 0.05 12.54 11.93
CA THR A 158 0.61 11.31 11.35
C THR A 158 -0.21 10.90 10.14
N ARG A 159 0.42 10.69 8.98
CA ARG A 159 -0.22 10.08 7.83
C ARG A 159 -0.13 8.56 7.94
N VAL A 160 -1.26 7.89 7.77
CA VAL A 160 -1.34 6.42 7.79
C VAL A 160 -1.96 5.94 6.47
N SER A 161 -1.39 4.88 5.90
CA SER A 161 -1.96 4.21 4.73
C SER A 161 -1.69 2.70 4.77
N VAL A 162 -2.50 1.95 4.04
CA VAL A 162 -2.26 0.53 3.76
C VAL A 162 -1.96 0.38 2.28
N ASP A 163 -0.89 -0.36 1.94
CA ASP A 163 -0.60 -0.76 0.56
C ASP A 163 -0.39 -2.26 0.42
N PHE A 164 -0.78 -2.77 -0.74
CA PHE A 164 -0.56 -4.15 -1.12
C PHE A 164 -0.46 -4.27 -2.65
N ARG A 165 0.07 -5.40 -3.11
CA ARG A 165 0.19 -5.73 -4.52
C ARG A 165 -0.64 -6.96 -4.84
N VAL A 166 -1.18 -7.00 -6.05
CA VAL A 166 -1.86 -8.16 -6.60
C VAL A 166 -1.17 -8.57 -7.90
N GLY A 167 -0.57 -9.75 -7.89
CA GLY A 167 -0.03 -10.43 -9.06
C GLY A 167 -1.13 -11.06 -9.90
N VAL A 168 -1.16 -10.77 -11.20
CA VAL A 168 -2.11 -11.32 -12.16
C VAL A 168 -1.52 -12.58 -12.79
N GLY A 169 -2.07 -13.77 -12.49
CA GLY A 169 -1.46 -15.08 -12.75
C GLY A 169 -0.81 -15.27 -14.13
N PRO A 170 -1.49 -14.99 -15.27
CA PRO A 170 -0.88 -15.09 -16.60
C PRO A 170 0.36 -14.22 -16.84
N HIS A 171 0.61 -13.23 -15.98
CA HIS A 171 1.69 -12.26 -16.06
C HIS A 171 2.57 -12.22 -14.80
N PHE A 172 2.33 -13.14 -13.86
CA PHE A 172 2.97 -13.16 -12.54
C PHE A 172 3.52 -14.56 -12.25
N ASP A 173 4.78 -14.62 -11.87
CA ASP A 173 5.44 -15.87 -11.49
C ASP A 173 5.62 -15.89 -9.97
N ALA A 174 4.87 -16.77 -9.30
CA ALA A 174 4.92 -16.91 -7.84
C ALA A 174 6.29 -17.37 -7.32
N ALA A 175 7.11 -18.01 -8.16
CA ALA A 175 8.46 -18.48 -7.84
C ALA A 175 9.56 -17.45 -8.15
N TRP A 176 9.20 -16.28 -8.69
CA TRP A 176 10.16 -15.24 -9.03
C TRP A 176 10.95 -14.72 -7.83
N SER A 177 12.24 -14.50 -8.08
CA SER A 177 13.17 -13.83 -7.19
C SER A 177 14.12 -12.94 -7.99
N LEU A 178 14.57 -11.85 -7.38
CA LEU A 178 15.64 -11.01 -7.93
C LEU A 178 16.93 -11.27 -7.15
N ASP A 179 18.01 -11.57 -7.85
CA ASP A 179 19.32 -11.85 -7.24
C ASP A 179 19.75 -10.69 -6.33
N GLY A 180 20.14 -11.03 -5.10
CA GLY A 180 20.53 -10.05 -4.08
C GLY A 180 19.37 -9.43 -3.29
N ILE A 181 18.11 -9.70 -3.65
CA ILE A 181 16.92 -9.28 -2.89
C ILE A 181 16.32 -10.47 -2.15
N GLY A 182 16.57 -10.55 -0.84
CA GLY A 182 16.11 -11.66 0.00
C GLY A 182 14.70 -11.51 0.59
N HIS A 183 14.05 -10.36 0.44
CA HIS A 183 12.70 -10.15 0.99
C HIS A 183 11.63 -10.47 -0.06
N ALA A 184 10.91 -11.57 0.16
CA ALA A 184 9.63 -11.83 -0.50
C ALA A 184 8.49 -11.57 0.48
N HIS A 185 7.39 -11.00 0.01
CA HIS A 185 6.17 -10.93 0.81
C HIS A 185 5.46 -12.29 0.79
N GLY A 186 4.80 -12.62 1.91
CA GLY A 186 3.81 -13.69 1.91
C GLY A 186 2.67 -13.37 0.95
N ARG A 187 1.95 -14.40 0.49
CA ARG A 187 0.87 -14.25 -0.49
C ARG A 187 -0.29 -15.19 -0.17
N ARG A 188 -1.48 -14.77 -0.57
CA ARG A 188 -2.66 -15.63 -0.69
C ARG A 188 -3.20 -15.54 -2.11
N GLN A 189 -4.13 -16.43 -2.44
CA GLN A 189 -4.68 -16.54 -3.79
C GLN A 189 -6.20 -16.54 -3.82
N CYS A 190 -6.74 -16.03 -4.92
CA CYS A 190 -8.16 -16.06 -5.27
C CYS A 190 -8.29 -16.31 -6.78
N THR A 191 -9.20 -17.18 -7.18
CA THR A 191 -9.49 -17.49 -8.59
C THR A 191 -10.90 -16.99 -8.92
N LEU A 192 -11.02 -16.22 -10.00
CA LEU A 192 -12.26 -15.58 -10.48
C LEU A 192 -12.44 -15.77 -11.99
#